data_AF-A0A8J7JBV0-F1
#
_entry.id   AF-A0A8J7JBV0-F1
#
_cell.length_a   1.000
_cell.length_b   1.000
_cell.length_c   1.000
_cell.angle_alpha   90.00
_cell.angle_beta   90.00
_cell.angle_gamma   90.00
#
_symmetry.space_group_name_H-M   'P 1'
#
loop_
_entity.id
_entity.type
_entity.pdbx_description
1 polymer ?
#
loop_
_entity_poly.entity_id
_entity_poly.type
_entity_poly.pdbx_seq_one_letter_code
_entity_poly.pdbx_strand_id
1 'polypeptide(L)'
;MNTIYKWVAVGVAEILLSLTLLAIAPMFLNSDKPAIGFAIWLGVPTMLGSSGLYAALRLKDAQKARQLAIAKCPEYSHLKIVDFLNYSSTQVAQSIEMYEVLQEDPDLNTFNISLLNLLEKPNNDEN
;
A
#
# COMPACT_ATOMS: atom_id res chain seq x y z
N MET A 1 8.59 4.25 -12.00
CA MET A 1 9.29 4.22 -10.69
C MET A 1 8.67 3.11 -9.86
N ASN A 2 9.45 2.07 -9.50
CA ASN A 2 8.96 0.86 -8.84
C ASN A 2 8.26 1.21 -7.51
N THR A 3 7.05 0.70 -7.26
CA THR A 3 6.21 1.05 -6.08
C THR A 3 6.98 0.87 -4.77
N ILE A 4 7.80 -0.19 -4.67
CA ILE A 4 8.64 -0.46 -3.50
C ILE A 4 9.62 0.68 -3.24
N TYR A 5 10.25 1.21 -4.29
CA TYR A 5 11.22 2.29 -4.16
C TYR A 5 10.55 3.57 -3.65
N LYS A 6 9.31 3.85 -4.09
CA LYS A 6 8.53 4.98 -3.55
C LYS A 6 8.25 4.80 -2.05
N TRP A 7 7.80 3.61 -1.65
CA TRP A 7 7.53 3.30 -0.24
C TRP A 7 8.78 3.41 0.64
N VAL A 8 9.91 2.87 0.18
CA VAL A 8 11.19 2.96 0.89
C VAL A 8 11.68 4.40 0.96
N ALA A 9 11.62 5.15 -0.14
CA ALA A 9 12.05 6.55 -0.16
C ALA A 9 11.22 7.42 0.80
N VAL A 10 9.90 7.24 0.82
CA VAL A 10 9.00 7.93 1.76
C VAL A 10 9.33 7.55 3.20
N GLY A 11 9.48 6.26 3.50
CA GLY A 11 9.82 5.81 4.85
C GLY A 11 11.18 6.33 5.34
N VAL A 12 12.20 6.35 4.48
CA VAL A 12 13.52 6.92 4.81
C VAL A 12 13.42 8.43 5.05
N ALA A 13 12.71 9.15 4.20
CA ALA A 13 12.50 10.59 4.36
C ALA A 13 11.75 10.90 5.67
N GLU A 14 10.71 10.12 6.00
CA GLU A 14 9.95 10.25 7.23
C GLU A 14 10.86 10.06 8.46
N ILE A 15 11.66 8.99 8.50
CA ILE A 15 12.59 8.73 9.60
C ILE A 15 13.61 9.85 9.76
N LEU A 16 14.23 10.31 8.67
CA LEU A 16 15.23 11.38 8.72
C LEU A 16 14.63 12.70 9.23
N LEU A 17 13.43 13.05 8.76
CA LEU A 17 12.72 14.25 9.19
C LEU A 17 12.31 14.15 10.67
N SER A 18 11.79 13.01 11.10
CA SER A 18 11.43 12.74 12.49
C SER A 18 12.63 12.81 13.43
N LEU A 19 13.77 12.22 13.05
CA LEU A 19 15.01 12.30 13.83
C LEU A 19 15.50 13.74 13.95
N THR A 20 15.44 14.50 12.85
CA THR A 20 15.84 15.92 12.84
C THR A 20 14.95 16.75 13.76
N LEU A 21 13.63 16.54 13.70
CA LEU A 21 12.67 17.23 14.57
C LEU A 21 12.88 16.87 16.05
N LEU A 22 13.04 15.58 16.37
CA LEU A 22 13.31 15.16 17.74
C LEU A 22 14.64 15.70 18.28
N ALA A 23 15.67 15.82 17.44
CA ALA A 23 16.96 16.39 17.83
C ALA A 23 16.86 17.88 18.21
N ILE A 24 15.99 18.64 17.55
CA ILE A 24 15.78 20.07 17.86
C ILE A 24 14.72 20.31 18.95
N ALA A 25 13.90 19.32 19.29
CA ALA A 25 12.84 19.45 20.29
C ALA A 25 13.32 19.98 21.66
N PRO A 26 14.47 19.55 22.22
CA PRO A 26 14.97 20.08 23.49
C PRO A 26 15.31 21.58 23.45
N MET A 27 15.71 22.12 22.30
CA MET A 27 15.95 23.56 22.16
C MET A 27 14.67 24.35 22.34
N PHE A 28 13.53 23.85 21.85
CA PHE A 28 12.23 24.49 22.05
C PHE A 28 11.68 24.29 23.46
N LEU A 29 11.85 23.11 24.05
CA LEU A 29 11.42 22.81 25.43
C LEU A 29 12.08 23.75 26.46
N ASN A 30 13.33 24.15 26.23
CA ASN A 30 14.08 25.05 27.10
C ASN A 30 14.07 26.52 26.63
N SER A 31 13.15 26.90 25.75
CA SER A 31 13.02 28.27 25.20
C SER A 31 11.75 28.97 25.67
N ASP A 32 11.54 30.20 25.21
CA ASP A 32 10.30 30.95 25.39
C ASP A 32 9.07 30.32 24.70
N LYS A 33 9.26 29.23 23.93
CA LYS A 33 8.20 28.51 23.19
C LYS A 33 8.20 27.00 23.49
N PRO A 34 8.00 26.57 24.74
CA PRO A 34 8.02 25.16 25.13
C PRO A 34 6.91 24.33 24.46
N ALA A 35 5.80 24.96 24.10
CA ALA A 35 4.69 24.32 23.39
C ALA A 35 5.11 23.66 22.07
N ILE A 36 6.07 24.25 21.34
CA ILE A 36 6.60 23.67 20.09
C ILE A 36 7.37 22.39 20.39
N GLY A 37 8.18 22.39 21.45
CA GLY A 37 8.93 21.22 21.89
C GLY A 37 8.00 20.05 22.25
N PHE A 38 6.93 20.32 23.01
CA PHE A 38 5.92 19.32 23.34
C PHE A 38 5.16 18.82 22.10
N ALA A 39 4.82 19.71 21.16
CA ALA A 39 4.16 19.33 19.91
C ALA A 39 5.03 18.37 19.08
N ILE A 40 6.34 18.61 19.02
CA ILE A 40 7.28 17.70 18.35
C ILE A 40 7.37 16.37 19.12
N TRP A 41 7.50 16.43 20.45
CA TRP A 41 7.69 15.26 21.29
C TRP A 41 6.50 14.29 21.26
N LEU A 42 5.27 14.81 21.12
CA LEU A 42 4.07 14.01 20.98
C LEU A 42 3.76 13.68 19.51
N GLY A 43 3.85 14.67 18.63
CA GLY A 43 3.45 14.56 17.23
C GLY A 43 4.32 13.59 16.44
N VAL A 44 5.64 13.62 16.64
CA VAL A 44 6.57 12.76 15.88
C VAL A 44 6.35 11.27 16.18
N PRO A 45 6.31 10.80 17.45
CA PRO A 45 6.01 9.41 17.74
C PRO A 45 4.62 8.97 17.26
N THR A 46 3.59 9.82 17.40
CA THR A 46 2.24 9.48 16.92
C THR A 46 2.20 9.34 15.40
N MET A 47 2.87 10.21 14.65
CA MET A 47 2.96 10.15 13.20
C MET A 47 3.73 8.90 12.73
N LEU A 48 4.89 8.63 13.30
CA LEU A 48 5.66 7.42 12.98
C LEU A 48 4.87 6.14 13.33
N GLY A 49 4.18 6.15 14.47
CA GLY A 49 3.34 5.03 14.91
C GLY A 49 2.18 4.76 13.95
N SER A 50 1.48 5.80 13.50
CA SER A 50 0.37 5.65 12.56
C SER A 50 0.84 5.25 11.15
N SER A 51 1.96 5.80 10.68
CA SER A 51 2.60 5.42 9.42
C SER A 51 3.03 3.94 9.42
N GLY A 52 3.70 3.49 10.48
CA GLY A 52 4.09 2.09 10.66
C GLY A 52 2.90 1.14 10.72
N LEU A 53 1.84 1.52 11.44
CA LEU A 53 0.60 0.75 11.50
C LEU A 53 -0.07 0.65 10.13
N TYR A 54 -0.15 1.76 9.39
CA TYR A 54 -0.71 1.78 8.04
C TYR A 54 0.08 0.85 7.09
N ALA A 55 1.41 0.91 7.13
CA ALA A 55 2.25 0.01 6.34
C ALA A 55 2.03 -1.47 6.67
N ALA A 56 1.90 -1.80 7.96
CA ALA A 56 1.61 -3.16 8.40
C ALA A 56 0.22 -3.65 7.93
N LEU A 57 -0.81 -2.81 8.03
CA LEU A 57 -2.14 -3.13 7.53
C LEU A 57 -2.12 -3.35 6.01
N ARG A 58 -1.42 -2.49 5.26
CA ARG A 58 -1.31 -2.61 3.81
C ARG A 58 -0.59 -3.89 3.39
N LEU A 59 0.46 -4.29 4.11
CA LEU A 59 1.16 -5.56 3.90
C LEU A 59 0.24 -6.76 4.15
N LYS A 60 -0.55 -6.71 5.23
CA LYS A 60 -1.52 -7.76 5.55
C LYS A 60 -2.60 -7.87 4.46
N ASP A 61 -3.09 -6.75 3.95
CA ASP A 61 -4.07 -6.73 2.86
C ASP A 61 -3.48 -7.28 1.57
N ALA A 62 -2.24 -6.91 1.22
CA ALA A 62 -1.54 -7.44 0.06
C ALA A 62 -1.29 -8.96 0.16
N GLN A 63 -0.99 -9.47 1.36
CA GLN A 63 -0.89 -10.91 1.61
C GLN A 63 -2.21 -11.61 1.37
N LYS A 64 -3.32 -11.05 1.87
CA LYS A 64 -4.66 -11.60 1.67
C LYS A 64 -5.07 -11.56 0.19
N ALA A 65 -4.81 -10.46 -0.50
CA ALA A 65 -5.04 -10.31 -1.93
C ALA A 65 -4.30 -11.38 -2.75
N ARG A 66 -3.01 -11.62 -2.44
CA ARG A 66 -2.22 -12.68 -3.08
C ARG A 66 -2.80 -14.06 -2.81
N GLN A 67 -3.19 -14.36 -1.58
CA GLN A 67 -3.78 -15.66 -1.24
C GLN A 67 -5.06 -15.91 -2.04
N LEU A 68 -5.93 -14.91 -2.17
CA LEU A 68 -7.15 -14.99 -2.97
C LEU A 68 -6.85 -15.23 -4.45
N ALA A 69 -5.90 -14.46 -5.02
CA ALA A 69 -5.51 -14.60 -6.41
C ALA A 69 -4.92 -15.99 -6.73
N ILE A 70 -4.02 -16.51 -5.89
CA ILE A 70 -3.38 -17.81 -6.12
C ILE A 70 -4.34 -18.98 -5.91
N ALA A 71 -5.27 -18.87 -4.95
CA ALA A 71 -6.25 -19.92 -4.69
C ALA A 71 -7.18 -20.15 -5.89
N LYS A 72 -7.48 -19.10 -6.66
CA LYS A 72 -8.38 -19.15 -7.81
C LYS A 72 -7.64 -19.29 -9.14
N CYS A 73 -6.46 -18.69 -9.25
CA CYS A 73 -5.65 -18.71 -10.47
C CYS A 73 -4.19 -19.10 -10.12
N PRO A 74 -3.88 -20.40 -10.00
CA PRO A 74 -2.56 -20.88 -9.57
C PRO A 74 -1.42 -20.54 -10.54
N GLU A 75 -1.74 -20.21 -11.80
CA GLU A 75 -0.80 -19.75 -12.83
C GLU A 75 -0.03 -18.48 -12.41
N TYR A 76 -0.65 -17.64 -11.57
CA TYR A 76 -0.04 -16.41 -11.04
C TYR A 76 0.75 -16.62 -9.74
N SER A 77 1.07 -17.86 -9.37
CA SER A 77 1.86 -18.18 -8.16
C SER A 77 3.24 -17.53 -8.12
N HIS A 78 3.80 -17.18 -9.29
CA HIS A 78 5.07 -16.47 -9.45
C HIS A 78 5.01 -15.01 -8.97
N LEU A 79 3.83 -14.41 -8.84
CA LEU A 79 3.65 -13.05 -8.34
C LEU A 79 3.95 -12.96 -6.85
N LYS A 80 4.72 -11.94 -6.48
CA LYS A 80 5.15 -11.69 -5.11
C LYS A 80 4.14 -10.79 -4.41
N ILE A 81 4.15 -10.79 -3.08
CA ILE A 81 3.29 -9.91 -2.26
C ILE A 81 3.44 -8.43 -2.66
N VAL A 82 4.64 -8.05 -3.08
CA VAL A 82 4.95 -6.67 -3.52
C VAL A 82 4.14 -6.23 -4.74
N ASP A 83 3.77 -7.16 -5.62
CA ASP A 83 2.96 -6.88 -6.80
C ASP A 83 1.50 -6.60 -6.41
N PHE A 84 1.08 -7.04 -5.22
CA PHE A 84 -0.23 -6.81 -4.65
C PHE A 84 -0.30 -5.60 -3.70
N LEU A 85 0.81 -4.90 -3.43
CA LEU A 85 0.81 -3.72 -2.54
C LEU A 85 -0.09 -2.59 -3.05
N ASN A 86 -0.29 -2.50 -4.37
CA ASN A 86 -1.15 -1.50 -4.99
C ASN A 86 -2.63 -1.89 -4.99
N TYR A 87 -2.97 -3.16 -4.78
CA TYR A 87 -4.34 -3.65 -4.86
C TYR A 87 -4.91 -3.90 -3.47
N SER A 88 -6.16 -3.52 -3.25
CA SER A 88 -6.87 -3.97 -2.05
C SER A 88 -7.35 -5.42 -2.25
N SER A 89 -7.48 -6.17 -1.16
CA SER A 89 -8.05 -7.52 -1.25
C SER A 89 -9.48 -7.53 -1.80
N THR A 90 -10.23 -6.44 -1.64
CA THR A 90 -11.58 -6.27 -2.21
C THR A 90 -11.55 -6.10 -3.72
N GLN A 91 -10.62 -5.29 -4.25
CA GLN A 91 -10.44 -5.13 -5.70
C GLN A 91 -10.04 -6.45 -6.35
N VAL A 92 -9.14 -7.21 -5.71
CA VAL A 92 -8.77 -8.55 -6.19
C VAL A 92 -9.96 -9.50 -6.16
N ALA A 93 -10.75 -9.51 -5.09
CA ALA A 93 -11.95 -10.35 -5.01
C ALA A 93 -12.98 -10.01 -6.11
N GLN A 94 -13.25 -8.72 -6.34
CA GLN A 94 -14.14 -8.27 -7.41
C GLN A 94 -13.62 -8.63 -8.80
N SER A 95 -12.31 -8.53 -9.01
CA SER A 95 -11.68 -8.89 -10.30
C SER A 95 -11.76 -10.39 -10.55
N ILE A 96 -11.64 -11.21 -9.51
CA ILE A 96 -11.84 -12.66 -9.58
C ILE A 96 -13.29 -12.99 -9.91
N GLU A 97 -14.26 -12.37 -9.23
CA GLU A 97 -15.69 -12.60 -9.48
C GLU A 97 -16.06 -12.23 -10.92
N MET A 98 -15.58 -11.07 -11.40
CA MET A 98 -15.77 -10.66 -12.79
C MET A 98 -15.15 -11.65 -13.78
N TYR A 99 -13.96 -12.17 -13.48
CA TYR A 99 -13.29 -13.18 -14.30
C TYR A 99 -14.09 -14.49 -14.37
N GLU A 100 -14.67 -14.94 -13.25
CA GLU A 100 -15.51 -16.14 -13.20
C GLU A 100 -16.77 -15.96 -14.07
N VAL A 101 -17.45 -14.80 -13.98
CA VAL A 101 -18.63 -14.50 -14.82
C VAL A 101 -18.26 -14.46 -16.31
N LEU A 102 -17.12 -13.85 -16.66
CA LEU A 102 -16.67 -13.73 -18.05
C LEU A 102 -16.25 -15.07 -18.66
N GLN A 103 -15.79 -16.04 -17.85
CA GLN A 103 -15.48 -17.40 -18.32
C GLN A 103 -16.71 -18.28 -18.52
N GLU A 104 -17.79 -18.01 -17.78
CA GLU A 104 -19.05 -18.74 -17.94
C GLU A 104 -19.82 -18.32 -19.21
N ASP A 105 -19.53 -17.16 -19.78
CA ASP A 105 -20.17 -16.67 -21.00
C ASP A 105 -19.44 -17.15 -22.28
N PRO A 106 -20.06 -18.02 -23.10
CA PRO A 106 -19.41 -18.60 -24.29
C PRO A 106 -19.05 -17.56 -25.36
N ASP A 107 -19.71 -16.40 -25.42
CA ASP A 107 -19.38 -15.33 -26.38
C ASP A 107 -18.12 -14.54 -25.96
N LEU A 108 -17.86 -14.46 -24.65
CA LEU A 108 -16.77 -13.67 -24.07
C LEU A 108 -15.47 -14.46 -23.86
N ASN A 109 -15.53 -15.80 -23.85
CA ASN A 109 -14.34 -16.67 -23.86
C ASN A 109 -13.40 -16.39 -25.05
N THR A 110 -13.94 -15.80 -26.12
CA THR A 110 -13.18 -15.38 -27.31
C THR A 110 -12.18 -14.24 -27.01
N PHE A 111 -12.37 -13.47 -25.92
CA PHE A 111 -11.58 -12.27 -25.64
C PHE A 111 -10.27 -12.51 -24.86
N ASN A 112 -9.95 -13.75 -24.46
CA ASN A 112 -8.70 -14.10 -23.75
C ASN A 112 -8.33 -13.08 -22.64
N ILE A 113 -9.31 -12.69 -21.82
CA ILE A 113 -9.15 -11.67 -20.79
C ILE A 113 -8.43 -12.31 -19.61
N SER A 114 -7.16 -11.95 -19.38
CA SER A 114 -6.42 -12.37 -18.19
C SER A 114 -6.91 -11.63 -16.94
N LEU A 115 -6.90 -12.30 -15.78
CA LEU A 115 -7.11 -11.68 -14.46
C LEU A 115 -6.22 -10.44 -14.25
N LEU A 116 -5.00 -10.45 -14.80
CA LEU A 116 -4.09 -9.31 -14.73
C LEU A 116 -4.61 -8.08 -15.49
N ASN A 117 -5.30 -8.26 -16.63
CA ASN A 117 -5.90 -7.16 -17.37
C ASN A 117 -7.04 -6.49 -16.58
N LEU A 118 -7.73 -7.25 -15.73
CA LEU A 118 -8.77 -6.72 -14.83
C LEU A 118 -8.16 -5.99 -13.63
N LEU A 119 -7.03 -6.48 -13.12
CA LEU A 119 -6.27 -5.85 -12.04
C LEU A 119 -5.55 -4.57 -12.49
N GLU A 120 -5.12 -4.48 -13.75
CA GLU A 120 -4.41 -3.33 -14.31
C GLU A 120 -5.31 -2.09 -14.50
N LYS A 121 -6.63 -2.26 -14.46
CA LYS A 121 -7.60 -1.22 -14.85
C LYS A 121 -8.02 -0.13 -13.84
N PRO A 122 -7.36 0.16 -12.69
CA PRO A 122 -7.77 1.31 -11.88
C PRO A 122 -6.79 2.50 -11.90
N ASN A 123 -5.82 2.59 -12.83
CA ASN A 123 -4.82 3.68 -12.80
C ASN A 123 -4.58 4.45 -14.11
N ASN A 124 -5.31 4.17 -15.19
CA ASN A 124 -5.16 4.91 -16.46
C ASN A 124 -6.28 5.92 -16.75
N ASP A 125 -7.23 6.11 -15.83
CA ASP A 125 -8.38 7.02 -16.01
C ASP A 125 -8.38 8.22 -15.04
N GLU A 126 -7.21 8.71 -14.61
CA GLU A 126 -7.09 10.05 -14.01
C GLU A 126 -6.00 10.84 -14.74
N ASN A 127 -6.45 11.59 -15.75
CA ASN A 127 -5.81 12.81 -16.28
C ASN A 127 -6.07 13.97 -15.32
#